data_AF-A0A536L1J4-F1
#
_entry.id   AF-A0A536L1J4-F1
#
_cell.length_a   1.000
_cell.length_b   1.000
_cell.length_c   1.000
_cell.angle_alpha   90.00
_cell.angle_beta   90.00
_cell.angle_gamma   90.00
#
_symmetry.space_group_name_H-M   'P 1'
#
loop_
_entity.id
_entity.type
_entity.pdbx_description
1 polymer ?
#
loop_
_entity_poly.entity_id
_entity_poly.type
_entity_poly.pdbx_seq_one_letter_code
_entity_poly.pdbx_strand_id
1 'polypeptide(L)'
;SKRPGLDSLASLSSTNPFPASLDVKVRLVTQVAAVAGSVKGDPAVDPTYPTSYDPDTYARLRHFALVAGAIAGGIVLLFAIVAYAVVANSMRGIAHARRQEVVVARLLGARSWMLRGPFVVEGLTTGAIAGALAAALIGAAYLLAMRFQSAIYVQLLPGVGTTEVQYVVAAVITAGLILGTATALLGFRKARA
;
A
#
# COMPACT_ATOMS: atom_id res chain seq x y z
N SER A 1 -31.59 10.68 -32.78
CA SER A 1 -32.44 9.88 -31.86
C SER A 1 -33.22 10.86 -30.99
N LYS A 2 -34.53 11.02 -31.22
CA LYS A 2 -35.40 11.92 -30.45
C LYS A 2 -35.63 11.29 -29.08
N ARG A 3 -34.99 11.83 -28.04
CA ARG A 3 -35.15 11.33 -26.67
C ARG A 3 -36.51 11.83 -26.15
N PRO A 4 -37.47 10.93 -25.84
CA PRO A 4 -38.82 11.33 -25.47
C PRO A 4 -38.83 12.16 -24.18
N GLY A 5 -39.57 13.28 -24.17
CA GLY A 5 -39.81 14.12 -22.99
C GLY A 5 -38.88 15.32 -22.78
N LEU A 6 -37.74 15.39 -23.48
CA LEU A 6 -36.80 16.53 -23.38
C LEU A 6 -37.42 17.84 -23.90
N ASP A 7 -38.19 17.75 -24.99
CA ASP A 7 -38.86 18.90 -25.61
C ASP A 7 -39.90 19.53 -24.65
N SER A 8 -40.61 18.69 -23.89
CA SER A 8 -41.60 19.10 -22.90
C SER A 8 -40.95 19.75 -21.67
N LEU A 9 -39.82 19.23 -21.20
CA LEU A 9 -39.07 19.80 -20.07
C LEU A 9 -38.40 21.13 -20.43
N ALA A 10 -37.91 21.28 -21.67
CA ALA A 10 -37.35 22.53 -22.17
C ALA A 10 -38.42 23.63 -22.29
N SER A 11 -39.67 23.28 -22.62
CA SER A 11 -40.77 24.24 -22.73
C SER A 11 -41.30 24.77 -21.38
N LEU A 12 -40.96 24.12 -20.28
CA LEU A 12 -41.43 24.45 -18.92
C LEU A 12 -40.45 25.37 -18.15
N SER A 13 -39.29 25.69 -18.72
CA SER A 13 -38.26 26.50 -18.08
C SER A 13 -37.79 27.62 -19.00
N SER A 14 -37.93 28.87 -18.58
CA SER A 14 -37.42 30.05 -19.32
C SER A 14 -35.88 30.17 -19.30
N THR A 15 -35.21 29.35 -18.47
CA THR A 15 -33.76 29.33 -18.26
C THR A 15 -33.23 27.90 -18.35
N ASN A 16 -31.96 27.70 -18.71
CA ASN A 16 -31.33 26.37 -18.77
C ASN A 16 -31.42 25.63 -17.40
N PRO A 17 -32.16 24.51 -17.29
CA PRO A 17 -32.33 23.77 -16.04
C PRO A 17 -31.17 22.81 -15.73
N PHE A 18 -30.21 22.64 -16.65
CA PHE A 18 -29.07 21.74 -16.49
C PHE A 18 -27.85 22.47 -15.89
N PRO A 19 -27.00 21.76 -15.11
CA PRO A 19 -25.72 22.30 -14.67
C PRO A 19 -24.81 22.61 -15.87
N ALA A 20 -23.98 23.63 -15.73
CA ALA A 20 -23.06 24.08 -16.78
C ALA A 20 -21.93 23.07 -17.09
N SER A 21 -21.69 22.10 -16.21
CA SER A 21 -20.65 21.07 -16.36
C SER A 21 -21.12 19.71 -15.87
N LEU A 22 -20.52 18.65 -16.43
CA LEU A 22 -20.71 17.27 -16.00
C LEU A 22 -19.42 16.74 -15.38
N ASP A 23 -19.45 16.44 -14.07
CA ASP A 23 -18.30 15.90 -13.36
C ASP A 23 -18.18 14.39 -13.56
N VAL A 24 -17.14 13.97 -14.29
CA VAL A 24 -16.84 12.55 -14.54
C VAL A 24 -15.69 12.10 -13.64
N LYS A 25 -15.97 11.15 -12.75
CA LYS A 25 -14.94 10.52 -11.90
C LYS A 25 -14.39 9.28 -12.58
N VAL A 26 -13.08 9.24 -12.76
CA VAL A 26 -12.38 8.14 -13.40
C VAL A 26 -11.64 7.32 -12.34
N ARG A 27 -11.64 5.99 -12.47
CA ARG A 27 -10.94 5.10 -11.51
C ARG A 27 -9.42 5.23 -11.61
N LEU A 28 -8.90 5.36 -12.83
CA LEU A 28 -7.47 5.47 -13.08
C LEU A 28 -7.15 6.80 -13.78
N VAL A 29 -6.10 7.48 -13.33
CA VAL A 29 -5.63 8.75 -13.92
C VAL A 29 -5.25 8.58 -15.38
N THR A 30 -4.82 7.38 -15.80
CA THR A 30 -4.46 7.07 -17.19
C THR A 30 -5.66 7.06 -18.14
N GLN A 31 -6.88 6.92 -17.63
CA GLN A 31 -8.09 6.85 -18.44
C GLN A 31 -8.67 8.23 -18.77
N VAL A 32 -8.22 9.30 -18.11
CA VAL A 32 -8.75 10.66 -18.29
C VAL A 32 -8.59 11.13 -19.74
N ALA A 33 -7.44 10.85 -20.37
CA ALA A 33 -7.18 11.18 -21.77
C ALA A 33 -8.15 10.48 -22.74
N ALA A 34 -8.45 9.21 -22.48
CA ALA A 34 -9.36 8.42 -23.32
C ALA A 34 -10.80 8.91 -23.19
N VAL A 35 -11.24 9.24 -21.97
CA VAL A 35 -12.57 9.80 -21.71
C VAL A 35 -12.70 11.18 -22.37
N ALA A 36 -11.70 12.06 -22.19
CA ALA A 36 -11.70 13.37 -22.83
C ALA A 36 -11.75 13.26 -24.37
N GLY A 37 -11.02 12.31 -24.95
CA GLY A 37 -11.05 12.02 -26.38
C GLY A 37 -12.42 11.55 -26.88
N SER A 38 -13.13 10.72 -26.09
CA SER A 38 -14.45 10.19 -26.48
C SER A 38 -15.56 11.24 -26.52
N VAL A 39 -15.44 12.31 -25.75
CA VAL A 39 -16.48 13.34 -25.57
C VAL A 39 -16.25 14.55 -26.47
N LYS A 40 -15.00 14.78 -26.92
CA LYS A 40 -14.61 15.94 -27.74
C LYS A 40 -15.37 16.08 -29.06
N GLY A 41 -15.92 14.99 -29.60
CA GLY A 41 -16.69 14.98 -30.85
C GLY A 41 -18.21 15.05 -30.66
N ASP A 42 -18.71 15.11 -29.43
CA ASP A 42 -20.15 15.14 -29.17
C ASP A 42 -20.71 16.56 -29.38
N PRO A 43 -21.75 16.75 -30.22
CA PRO A 43 -22.37 18.05 -30.43
C PRO A 43 -23.03 18.65 -29.17
N ALA A 44 -23.22 17.88 -28.11
CA ALA A 44 -23.72 18.35 -26.83
C ALA A 44 -22.66 19.08 -25.96
N VAL A 45 -21.40 19.13 -26.41
CA VAL A 45 -20.26 19.63 -25.65
C VAL A 45 -19.78 20.96 -26.23
N ASP A 46 -19.35 21.89 -25.37
CA ASP A 46 -18.84 23.19 -25.81
C ASP A 46 -17.62 23.01 -26.74
N PRO A 47 -17.66 23.51 -27.99
CA PRO A 47 -16.55 23.37 -28.93
C PRO A 47 -15.29 24.17 -28.52
N THR A 48 -15.43 25.19 -27.67
CA THR A 48 -14.34 26.04 -27.20
C THR A 48 -13.63 25.43 -25.99
N TYR A 49 -14.41 24.90 -25.03
CA TYR A 49 -13.89 24.28 -23.81
C TYR A 49 -14.58 22.94 -23.54
N PRO A 50 -14.29 21.90 -24.34
CA PRO A 50 -15.00 20.63 -24.26
C PRO A 50 -14.69 19.85 -22.97
N THR A 51 -13.50 20.03 -22.41
CA THR A 51 -13.06 19.36 -21.17
C THR A 51 -12.06 20.21 -20.41
N SER A 52 -12.11 20.20 -19.07
CA SER A 52 -11.06 20.79 -18.20
C SER A 52 -9.77 19.97 -18.13
N TYR A 53 -9.50 19.12 -19.13
CA TYR A 53 -8.34 18.24 -19.16
C TYR A 53 -7.11 18.97 -19.69
N ASP A 54 -6.09 19.13 -18.84
CA ASP A 54 -4.77 19.67 -19.20
C ASP A 54 -3.70 18.57 -19.17
N PRO A 55 -3.33 17.99 -20.33
CA PRO A 55 -2.37 16.90 -20.41
C PRO A 55 -1.05 17.16 -19.70
N ASP A 56 -0.53 18.39 -19.75
CA ASP A 56 0.78 18.74 -19.20
C ASP A 56 0.75 18.75 -17.68
N THR A 57 -0.32 19.30 -17.09
CA THR A 57 -0.50 19.31 -15.64
C THR A 57 -0.72 17.91 -15.09
N TYR A 58 -1.52 17.08 -15.77
CA TYR A 58 -1.68 15.67 -15.40
C TYR A 58 -0.38 14.87 -15.55
N ALA A 59 0.40 15.10 -16.60
CA ALA A 59 1.68 14.45 -16.81
C ALA A 59 2.69 14.81 -15.69
N ARG A 60 2.78 16.10 -15.33
CA ARG A 60 3.62 16.58 -14.21
C ARG A 60 3.22 15.94 -12.89
N LEU A 61 1.93 15.91 -12.57
CA LEU A 61 1.43 15.30 -11.34
C LEU A 61 1.72 13.80 -11.30
N ARG A 62 1.56 13.10 -12.44
CA ARG A 62 1.91 11.68 -12.56
C ARG A 62 3.39 11.44 -12.34
N HIS A 63 4.26 12.23 -12.97
CA HIS A 63 5.71 12.11 -12.79
C HIS A 63 6.10 12.33 -11.33
N PHE A 64 5.55 13.33 -10.66
CA PHE A 64 5.77 13.56 -9.25
C PHE A 64 5.34 12.34 -8.41
N ALA A 65 4.14 11.81 -8.63
CA ALA A 65 3.64 10.64 -7.92
C ALA A 65 4.53 9.40 -8.12
N LEU A 66 5.03 9.17 -9.33
CA LEU A 66 5.94 8.06 -9.63
C LEU A 66 7.29 8.22 -8.93
N VAL A 67 7.87 9.43 -8.94
CA VAL A 67 9.14 9.71 -8.24
C VAL A 67 8.98 9.58 -6.73
N ALA A 68 7.94 10.16 -6.16
CA ALA A 68 7.64 10.04 -4.74
C ALA A 68 7.41 8.57 -4.34
N GLY A 69 6.67 7.81 -5.15
CA GLY A 69 6.46 6.38 -4.96
C GLY A 69 7.77 5.56 -5.04
N ALA A 70 8.65 5.88 -5.99
CA ALA A 70 9.95 5.23 -6.11
C ALA A 70 10.85 5.50 -4.88
N ILE A 71 10.88 6.75 -4.39
CA ILE A 71 11.60 7.12 -3.17
C ILE A 71 11.04 6.37 -1.97
N ALA A 72 9.71 6.36 -1.79
CA ALA A 72 9.05 5.64 -0.71
C ALA A 72 9.36 4.13 -0.77
N GLY A 73 9.29 3.52 -1.95
CA GLY A 73 9.68 2.12 -2.17
C GLY A 73 11.14 1.85 -1.82
N GLY A 74 12.04 2.76 -2.18
CA GLY A 74 13.46 2.69 -1.81
C GLY A 74 13.69 2.73 -0.30
N ILE A 75 12.97 3.60 0.42
CA ILE A 75 13.02 3.69 1.89
C ILE A 75 12.50 2.39 2.53
N VAL A 76 11.39 1.85 2.04
CA VAL A 76 10.83 0.57 2.52
C VAL A 76 11.84 -0.57 2.31
N LEU A 77 12.48 -0.63 1.14
CA LEU A 77 13.51 -1.63 0.84
C LEU A 77 14.71 -1.49 1.79
N LEU A 78 15.17 -0.27 2.03
CA LEU A 78 16.26 0.02 2.97
C LEU A 78 15.91 -0.49 4.38
N PHE A 79 14.71 -0.18 4.88
CA PHE A 79 14.28 -0.66 6.19
C PHE A 79 14.13 -2.18 6.25
N ALA A 80 13.72 -2.83 5.18
CA ALA A 80 13.68 -4.30 5.10
C ALA A 80 15.09 -4.91 5.24
N ILE A 81 16.10 -4.30 4.61
CA ILE A 81 17.51 -4.72 4.74
C ILE A 81 18.02 -4.50 6.16
N VAL A 82 17.72 -3.35 6.77
CA VAL A 82 18.10 -3.04 8.16
C VAL A 82 17.45 -4.04 9.12
N ALA A 83 16.16 -4.29 8.99
CA ALA A 83 15.43 -5.26 9.80
C ALA A 83 16.02 -6.67 9.66
N TYR A 84 16.32 -7.11 8.42
CA TYR A 84 17.02 -8.37 8.18
C TYR A 84 18.37 -8.42 8.91
N ALA A 85 19.18 -7.37 8.82
CA ALA A 85 20.50 -7.32 9.44
C ALA A 85 20.41 -7.42 10.97
N VAL A 86 19.48 -6.69 11.59
CA VAL A 86 19.24 -6.71 13.04
C VAL A 86 18.80 -8.10 13.50
N VAL A 87 17.79 -8.69 12.84
CA VAL A 87 17.28 -10.02 13.21
C VAL A 87 18.35 -11.08 12.97
N ALA A 88 19.08 -11.03 11.86
CA ALA A 88 20.17 -11.97 11.59
C ALA A 88 21.30 -11.88 12.62
N ASN A 89 21.63 -10.68 13.08
CA ASN A 89 22.63 -10.49 14.13
C ASN A 89 22.17 -11.06 15.47
N SER A 90 20.92 -10.80 15.86
CA SER A 90 20.31 -11.38 17.06
C SER A 90 20.35 -12.92 17.00
N MET A 91 19.99 -13.49 15.84
CA MET A 91 19.96 -14.94 15.64
C MET A 91 21.31 -15.62 15.84
N ARG A 92 22.38 -14.97 15.37
CA ARG A 92 23.75 -15.46 15.59
C ARG A 92 24.08 -15.45 17.08
N GLY A 93 23.71 -14.40 17.80
CA GLY A 93 23.89 -14.31 19.26
C GLY A 93 23.24 -15.49 20.00
N ILE A 94 21.98 -15.77 19.70
CA ILE A 94 21.23 -16.88 20.32
C ILE A 94 21.84 -18.23 19.93
N ALA A 95 22.22 -18.41 18.66
CA ALA A 95 22.86 -19.63 18.18
C ALA A 95 24.21 -19.90 18.85
N HIS A 96 24.99 -18.86 19.12
CA HIS A 96 26.25 -18.97 19.86
C HIS A 96 26.02 -19.40 21.31
N ALA A 97 25.02 -18.83 21.99
CA ALA A 97 24.66 -19.19 23.36
C ALA A 97 24.21 -20.66 23.47
N ARG A 98 23.47 -21.19 22.47
CA ARG A 98 22.98 -22.57 22.45
C ARG A 98 23.94 -23.59 21.81
N ARG A 99 25.19 -23.21 21.50
CA ARG A 99 26.11 -24.06 20.74
C ARG A 99 26.37 -25.41 21.41
N GLN A 100 26.51 -25.45 22.73
CA GLN A 100 26.79 -26.69 23.47
C GLN A 100 25.60 -27.66 23.41
N GLU A 101 24.37 -27.18 23.61
CA GLU A 101 23.14 -27.96 23.49
C GLU A 101 23.02 -28.59 22.09
N VAL A 102 23.31 -27.80 21.05
CA VAL A 102 23.28 -28.25 19.66
C VAL A 102 24.32 -29.34 19.38
N VAL A 103 25.51 -29.26 19.97
CA VAL A 103 26.56 -30.30 19.83
C VAL A 103 26.12 -31.60 20.48
N VAL A 104 25.62 -31.55 21.72
CA VAL A 104 25.11 -32.74 22.42
C VAL A 104 23.95 -33.38 21.66
N ALA A 105 23.00 -32.58 21.17
CA ALA A 105 21.88 -33.09 20.37
C ALA A 105 22.35 -33.78 19.07
N ARG A 106 23.41 -33.29 18.41
CA ARG A 106 23.99 -33.97 17.24
C ARG A 106 24.61 -35.31 17.58
N LEU A 107 25.28 -35.43 18.73
CA LEU A 107 25.89 -36.69 19.18
C LEU A 107 24.82 -37.76 19.46
N LEU A 108 23.62 -37.36 19.85
CA LEU A 108 22.46 -38.23 20.04
C LEU A 108 21.71 -38.57 18.73
N GLY A 109 22.24 -38.18 17.56
CA GLY A 109 21.65 -38.49 16.26
C GLY A 109 20.53 -37.54 15.81
N ALA A 110 20.42 -36.34 16.38
CA ALA A 110 19.35 -35.40 16.01
C ALA A 110 19.42 -34.97 14.53
N ARG A 111 18.29 -35.08 13.82
CA ARG A 111 18.17 -34.68 12.41
C ARG A 111 18.25 -33.15 12.26
N SER A 112 18.82 -32.68 11.15
CA SER A 112 19.14 -31.26 10.89
C SER A 112 17.99 -30.25 11.09
N TRP A 113 16.74 -30.65 10.86
CA TRP A 113 15.55 -29.82 11.08
C TRP A 113 15.24 -29.61 12.56
N MET A 114 15.52 -30.58 13.43
CA MET A 114 15.23 -30.51 14.86
C MET A 114 16.12 -29.46 15.55
N LEU A 115 17.33 -29.28 15.02
CA LEU A 115 18.23 -28.19 15.44
C LEU A 115 17.77 -26.81 14.96
N ARG A 116 17.00 -26.73 13.87
CA ARG A 116 16.54 -25.46 13.27
C ARG A 116 15.16 -25.06 13.76
N GLY A 117 14.35 -26.01 14.23
CA GLY A 117 12.98 -25.79 14.69
C GLY A 117 12.83 -24.65 15.69
N PRO A 118 13.56 -24.65 16.83
CA PRO A 118 13.43 -23.61 17.85
C PRO A 118 13.65 -22.20 17.30
N PHE A 119 14.62 -22.08 16.41
CA PHE A 119 15.01 -20.84 15.78
C PHE A 119 14.00 -20.33 14.74
N VAL A 120 13.38 -21.23 13.98
CA VAL A 120 12.31 -20.87 13.05
C VAL A 120 11.09 -20.40 13.83
N VAL A 121 10.76 -21.06 14.94
CA VAL A 121 9.66 -20.65 15.83
C VAL A 121 9.93 -19.26 16.41
N GLU A 122 11.15 -18.99 16.87
CA GLU A 122 11.54 -17.69 17.42
C GLU A 122 11.48 -16.55 16.38
N GLY A 123 11.91 -16.81 15.14
CA GLY A 123 11.76 -15.87 14.03
C GLY A 123 10.31 -15.63 13.64
N LEU A 124 9.49 -16.68 13.62
CA LEU A 124 8.06 -16.58 13.35
C LEU A 124 7.34 -15.77 14.43
N THR A 125 7.59 -16.04 15.71
CA THR A 125 6.93 -15.34 16.82
C THR A 125 7.35 -13.87 16.86
N THR A 126 8.64 -13.58 16.69
CA THR A 126 9.13 -12.20 16.64
C THR A 126 8.54 -11.45 15.44
N GLY A 127 8.51 -12.07 14.26
CA GLY A 127 7.90 -11.50 13.06
C GLY A 127 6.39 -11.26 13.20
N ALA A 128 5.68 -12.20 13.82
CA ALA A 128 4.24 -12.09 14.09
C ALA A 128 3.93 -10.95 15.07
N ILE A 129 4.67 -10.87 16.18
CA ILE A 129 4.50 -9.81 17.19
C ILE A 129 4.84 -8.44 16.59
N ALA A 130 5.95 -8.33 15.86
CA ALA A 130 6.34 -7.09 15.20
C ALA A 130 5.29 -6.65 14.15
N GLY A 131 4.79 -7.58 13.33
CA GLY A 131 3.74 -7.32 12.35
C GLY A 131 2.42 -6.88 13.00
N ALA A 132 2.02 -7.53 14.10
CA ALA A 132 0.83 -7.16 14.86
C ALA A 132 0.96 -5.77 15.51
N LEU A 133 2.12 -5.45 16.10
CA LEU A 133 2.39 -4.14 16.66
C LEU A 133 2.38 -3.05 15.58
N ALA A 134 3.04 -3.30 14.45
CA ALA A 134 3.03 -2.34 13.33
C ALA A 134 1.61 -2.13 12.77
N ALA A 135 0.82 -3.19 12.63
CA ALA A 135 -0.59 -3.09 12.24
C ALA A 135 -1.41 -2.25 13.23
N ALA A 136 -1.24 -2.46 14.53
CA ALA A 136 -1.91 -1.69 15.57
C ALA A 136 -1.53 -0.21 15.50
N LEU A 137 -0.23 0.10 15.32
CA LEU A 137 0.26 1.47 15.17
C LEU A 137 -0.32 2.17 13.93
N ILE A 138 -0.36 1.47 12.79
CA ILE A 138 -0.96 1.99 11.54
C ILE A 138 -2.46 2.25 11.75
N GLY A 139 -3.18 1.31 12.34
CA GLY A 139 -4.60 1.48 12.66
C GLY A 139 -4.86 2.66 13.59
N ALA A 140 -4.06 2.82 14.65
CA ALA A 140 -4.17 3.94 15.58
C ALA A 140 -3.85 5.28 14.89
N ALA A 141 -2.80 5.33 14.07
CA ALA A 141 -2.42 6.53 13.31
C ALA A 141 -3.54 6.94 12.33
N TYR A 142 -4.19 5.96 11.68
CA TYR A 142 -5.31 6.23 10.80
C TYR A 142 -6.53 6.79 11.55
N LEU A 143 -6.92 6.17 12.68
CA LEU A 143 -8.03 6.65 13.51
C LEU A 143 -7.76 8.07 14.02
N LEU A 144 -6.51 8.34 14.43
CA LEU A 144 -6.09 9.66 14.87
C LEU A 144 -6.17 10.67 13.73
N ALA A 145 -5.69 10.32 12.53
CA ALA A 145 -5.78 11.17 11.35
C ALA A 145 -7.23 11.49 10.97
N MET A 146 -8.15 10.51 11.02
CA MET A 146 -9.58 10.74 10.78
C MET A 146 -10.19 11.70 11.82
N ARG A 147 -9.77 11.58 13.09
CA ARG A 147 -10.22 12.49 14.16
C ARG A 147 -9.74 13.92 13.92
N PHE A 148 -8.49 14.11 13.49
CA PHE A 148 -7.99 15.43 13.12
C PHE A 148 -8.67 16.00 11.87
N GLN A 149 -8.93 15.15 10.87
CA GLN A 149 -9.60 15.55 9.63
C GLN A 149 -10.98 16.16 9.90
N SER A 150 -11.74 15.53 10.80
CA SER A 150 -13.06 16.00 11.22
C SER A 150 -13.01 17.24 12.12
N ALA A 151 -11.93 17.43 12.88
CA ALA A 151 -11.78 18.60 13.76
C ALA A 151 -11.37 19.88 13.00
N ILE A 152 -10.55 19.76 11.96
CA ILE A 152 -9.93 20.91 11.27
C ILE A 152 -10.55 21.14 9.87
N TYR A 153 -11.43 20.25 9.41
CA TYR A 153 -12.03 20.29 8.05
C TYR A 153 -10.99 20.32 6.91
N VAL A 154 -9.79 19.81 7.16
CA VAL A 154 -8.73 19.64 6.16
C VAL A 154 -8.61 18.17 5.83
N GLN A 155 -8.56 17.79 4.55
CA GLN A 155 -8.36 16.41 4.13
C GLN A 155 -6.88 16.02 4.21
N LEU A 156 -6.48 15.33 5.29
CA LEU A 156 -5.08 14.91 5.52
C LEU A 156 -4.65 13.76 4.61
N LEU A 157 -5.55 12.82 4.29
CA LEU A 157 -5.25 11.67 3.44
C LEU A 157 -6.25 11.57 2.27
N PRO A 158 -6.12 12.42 1.23
CA PRO A 158 -6.97 12.33 0.06
C PRO A 158 -6.76 10.98 -0.65
N GLY A 159 -7.86 10.25 -0.84
CA GLY A 159 -7.84 8.94 -1.52
C GLY A 159 -7.52 7.73 -0.63
N VAL A 160 -7.22 7.91 0.66
CA VAL A 160 -7.00 6.78 1.59
C VAL A 160 -8.30 6.47 2.34
N GLY A 161 -8.96 5.39 1.93
CA GLY A 161 -10.14 4.86 2.59
C GLY A 161 -9.82 3.76 3.61
N THR A 162 -10.86 3.26 4.29
CA THR A 162 -10.75 2.14 5.23
C THR A 162 -10.23 0.87 4.55
N THR A 163 -10.65 0.60 3.31
CA THR A 163 -10.22 -0.56 2.52
C THR A 163 -8.72 -0.53 2.21
N GLU A 164 -8.18 0.63 1.84
CA GLU A 164 -6.75 0.77 1.54
C GLU A 164 -5.90 0.52 2.79
N VAL A 165 -6.34 1.03 3.94
CA VAL A 165 -5.67 0.79 5.23
C VAL A 165 -5.72 -0.69 5.61
N GLN A 166 -6.83 -1.38 5.36
CA GLN A 166 -6.92 -2.83 5.59
C GLN A 166 -5.91 -3.60 4.73
N TYR A 167 -5.72 -3.23 3.47
CA TYR A 167 -4.70 -3.85 2.62
C TYR A 167 -3.29 -3.59 3.14
N VAL A 168 -2.99 -2.36 3.57
CA VAL A 168 -1.67 -2.02 4.15
C VAL A 168 -1.43 -2.81 5.44
N VAL A 169 -2.41 -2.89 6.33
CA VAL A 169 -2.32 -3.66 7.57
C VAL A 169 -2.08 -5.14 7.28
N ALA A 170 -2.83 -5.73 6.36
CA ALA A 170 -2.64 -7.11 5.94
C ALA A 170 -1.25 -7.35 5.33
N ALA A 171 -0.79 -6.41 4.50
CA ALA A 171 0.52 -6.47 3.87
C ALA A 171 1.65 -6.41 4.91
N VAL A 172 1.55 -5.54 5.91
CA VAL A 172 2.56 -5.38 6.97
C VAL A 172 2.62 -6.61 7.89
N ILE A 173 1.49 -7.19 8.26
CA ILE A 173 1.45 -8.45 9.03
C ILE A 173 2.13 -9.56 8.24
N THR A 174 1.76 -9.70 6.96
CA THR A 174 2.31 -10.72 6.07
C THR A 174 3.81 -10.52 5.86
N ALA A 175 4.25 -9.28 5.65
CA ALA A 175 5.67 -8.93 5.51
C ALA A 175 6.45 -9.23 6.79
N GLY A 176 5.90 -8.93 7.97
CA GLY A 176 6.52 -9.25 9.25
C GLY A 176 6.72 -10.76 9.44
N LEU A 177 5.70 -11.56 9.12
CA LEU A 177 5.78 -13.02 9.15
C LEU A 177 6.82 -13.56 8.16
N ILE A 178 6.80 -13.09 6.92
CA ILE A 178 7.76 -13.51 5.88
C ILE A 178 9.18 -13.13 6.30
N LEU A 179 9.40 -11.89 6.72
CA LEU A 179 10.72 -11.40 7.07
C LEU A 179 11.28 -12.13 8.30
N GLY A 180 10.46 -12.34 9.33
CA GLY A 180 10.86 -13.08 10.53
C GLY A 180 11.23 -14.54 10.23
N THR A 181 10.37 -15.24 9.49
CA THR A 181 10.61 -16.64 9.11
C THR A 181 11.78 -16.80 8.14
N ALA A 182 11.85 -15.98 7.10
CA ALA A 182 12.92 -16.03 6.10
C ALA A 182 14.29 -15.72 6.74
N THR A 183 14.34 -14.74 7.66
CA THR A 183 15.59 -14.38 8.32
C THR A 183 16.08 -15.52 9.22
N ALA A 184 15.18 -16.17 9.97
CA ALA A 184 15.53 -17.33 10.77
C ALA A 184 16.06 -18.47 9.90
N LEU A 185 15.41 -18.79 8.77
CA LEU A 185 15.87 -19.85 7.88
C LEU A 185 17.25 -19.57 7.24
N LEU A 186 17.48 -18.33 6.81
CA LEU A 186 18.72 -17.92 6.15
C LEU A 186 19.89 -17.74 7.13
N GLY A 187 19.61 -17.28 8.36
CA GLY A 187 20.63 -17.10 9.41
C GLY A 187 21.41 -18.40 9.70
N PHE A 188 20.74 -19.55 9.72
CA PHE A 188 21.39 -20.85 9.97
C PHE A 188 22.17 -21.42 8.80
N ARG A 189 21.87 -21.01 7.55
CA ARG A 189 22.62 -21.50 6.38
C ARG A 189 24.07 -21.02 6.41
N LYS A 190 24.33 -19.79 6.88
CA LYS A 190 25.68 -19.25 7.03
C LYS A 190 26.45 -19.84 8.20
N ALA A 191 25.79 -20.32 9.26
CA ALA A 191 26.46 -20.99 10.38
C ALA A 191 26.95 -22.43 10.09
N ARG A 192 26.76 -22.91 8.85
CA ARG A 192 27.28 -24.21 8.37
C ARG A 192 28.57 -24.09 7.55
N ALA A 193 29.01 -22.88 7.22
CA ALA A 193 30.33 -22.60 6.66
C ALA A 193 31.27 -22.21 7.80
#